data_AF-A0A9W8CEN1-F1
#
_entry.id   AF-A0A9W8CEN1-F1
#
_cell.length_a   1.000
_cell.length_b   1.000
_cell.length_c   1.000
_cell.angle_alpha   90.00
_cell.angle_beta   90.00
_cell.angle_gamma   90.00
#
_symmetry.space_group_name_H-M   'P 1'
#
loop_
_entity.id
_entity.type
_entity.pdbx_description
1 polymer ?
#
loop_
_entity_poly.entity_id
_entity_poly.type
_entity_poly.pdbx_seq_one_letter_code
_entity_poly.pdbx_strand_id
1 'polypeptide(L)'
;MSSSINNPRHQYSLKEDLTRAVKAILVFLWFTIPLWILILRFLLPPKFSVQVVGATGLESPPPAQHNAPVSTVFNITLHAANRRSSGRCYRNGEVAVRYSGYTVAWGRTMAFCVGEKAARQLPLVAWADGVCLPSSLRERMAADWRAGTAELEVDLRLFRGNDGSVTPAWISCKATAGGAKPPGVTPCTTFASQNWASDIAPAWMQYF
;
A
#
# COMPACT_ATOMS: atom_id res chain seq x y z
N MET A 1 9.51 -59.45 -24.41
CA MET A 1 8.94 -58.42 -25.30
C MET A 1 7.43 -58.41 -25.07
N SER A 2 6.95 -57.67 -24.08
CA SER A 2 5.54 -57.70 -23.68
C SER A 2 4.73 -56.80 -24.62
N SER A 3 3.99 -57.42 -25.54
CA SER A 3 3.17 -56.72 -26.52
C SER A 3 1.89 -56.23 -25.82
N SER A 4 1.85 -54.93 -25.55
CA SER A 4 0.68 -54.24 -25.01
C SER A 4 -0.44 -54.29 -26.05
N ILE A 5 -1.45 -55.14 -25.80
CA ILE A 5 -2.66 -55.26 -26.62
C ILE A 5 -3.45 -53.95 -26.50
N ASN A 6 -3.27 -53.06 -27.46
CA ASN A 6 -4.10 -51.88 -27.66
C ASN A 6 -5.48 -52.32 -28.16
N ASN A 7 -6.41 -52.58 -27.24
CA ASN A 7 -7.80 -52.89 -27.57
C ASN A 7 -8.57 -51.60 -27.91
N PRO A 8 -9.04 -51.40 -29.16
CA PRO A 8 -9.70 -50.17 -29.59
C PRO A 8 -11.01 -49.88 -28.83
N ARG A 9 -11.70 -50.91 -28.34
CA ARG A 9 -12.91 -50.73 -27.49
C ARG A 9 -12.58 -50.13 -26.12
N HIS A 10 -11.44 -50.51 -25.53
CA HIS A 10 -11.00 -49.99 -24.25
C HIS A 10 -10.53 -48.53 -24.37
N GLN A 11 -9.81 -48.20 -25.46
CA GLN A 11 -9.45 -46.80 -25.74
C GLN A 11 -10.68 -45.91 -25.98
N TYR A 12 -11.70 -46.43 -26.67
CA TYR A 12 -12.93 -45.69 -26.95
C TYR A 12 -13.72 -45.39 -25.67
N SER A 13 -13.91 -46.39 -24.79
CA SER A 13 -14.56 -46.18 -23.48
C SER A 13 -13.83 -45.15 -22.62
N LEU A 14 -12.49 -45.22 -22.57
CA LEU A 14 -11.68 -44.28 -21.79
C LEU A 14 -11.77 -42.85 -22.33
N LYS A 15 -11.87 -42.66 -23.66
CA LYS A 15 -12.08 -41.35 -24.27
C LYS A 15 -13.47 -40.80 -23.97
N GLU A 16 -14.51 -41.63 -23.96
CA GLU A 16 -15.87 -41.21 -23.60
C GLU A 16 -15.97 -40.81 -22.12
N ASP A 17 -15.37 -41.59 -21.22
CA ASP A 17 -15.31 -41.29 -19.79
C ASP A 17 -14.53 -40.01 -19.51
N LEU A 18 -13.38 -39.82 -20.19
CA LEU A 18 -12.61 -38.57 -20.12
C LEU A 18 -13.44 -37.38 -20.62
N THR A 19 -14.16 -37.54 -21.73
CA THR A 19 -14.99 -36.48 -22.29
C THR A 19 -16.15 -36.11 -21.37
N ARG A 20 -16.77 -37.10 -20.72
CA ARG A 20 -17.83 -36.87 -19.72
C ARG A 20 -17.27 -36.16 -18.48
N ALA A 21 -16.11 -36.58 -17.98
CA ALA A 21 -15.45 -35.94 -16.85
C ALA A 21 -15.06 -34.49 -17.15
N VAL A 22 -14.47 -34.22 -18.32
CA VAL A 22 -14.12 -32.85 -18.75
C VAL A 22 -15.36 -31.98 -18.86
N LYS A 23 -16.46 -32.47 -19.44
CA LYS A 23 -17.72 -31.73 -19.50
C LYS A 23 -18.26 -31.43 -18.10
N ALA A 24 -18.25 -32.40 -17.19
CA ALA A 24 -18.70 -32.20 -15.82
C ALA A 24 -17.85 -31.13 -15.08
N ILE A 25 -16.52 -31.15 -15.28
CA ILE A 25 -15.61 -30.14 -14.72
C ILE A 25 -15.91 -28.75 -15.31
N LEU A 26 -16.09 -28.64 -16.63
CA LEU A 26 -16.40 -27.36 -17.29
C LEU A 26 -17.72 -26.78 -16.80
N VAL A 27 -18.74 -27.63 -16.62
CA VAL A 27 -20.05 -27.23 -16.09
C VAL A 27 -19.91 -26.75 -14.64
N PHE A 28 -19.19 -27.50 -13.79
CA PHE A 28 -18.95 -27.12 -12.39
C PHE A 28 -18.19 -25.80 -12.28
N LEU A 29 -17.15 -25.60 -13.09
CA LEU A 29 -16.42 -24.33 -13.16
C LEU A 29 -17.34 -23.19 -13.59
N TRP A 30 -18.16 -23.39 -14.63
CA TRP A 30 -19.08 -22.35 -15.11
C TRP A 30 -20.08 -21.89 -14.04
N PHE A 31 -20.57 -22.81 -13.20
CA PHE A 31 -21.47 -22.46 -12.08
C PHE A 31 -20.75 -21.84 -10.88
N THR A 32 -19.52 -22.26 -10.59
CA THR A 32 -18.78 -21.78 -9.40
C THR A 32 -18.02 -20.48 -9.65
N ILE A 33 -17.53 -20.24 -10.87
CA ILE A 33 -16.82 -19.01 -11.27
C ILE A 33 -17.60 -17.73 -10.91
N PRO A 34 -18.90 -17.55 -11.25
CA PRO A 34 -19.62 -16.33 -10.91
C PRO A 34 -19.74 -16.13 -9.39
N LEU A 35 -19.93 -17.22 -8.64
CA LEU A 35 -19.95 -17.18 -7.17
C LEU A 35 -18.60 -16.74 -6.61
N TRP A 36 -17.49 -17.31 -7.10
CA TRP A 36 -16.14 -16.90 -6.73
C TRP A 36 -15.85 -15.44 -7.10
N ILE A 37 -16.28 -14.97 -8.28
CA ILE A 37 -16.13 -13.57 -8.70
C ILE A 37 -16.87 -12.65 -7.74
N LEU A 38 -18.10 -12.99 -7.36
CA LEU A 38 -18.88 -12.23 -6.38
C LEU A 38 -18.18 -12.21 -5.02
N ILE A 39 -17.79 -13.37 -4.49
CA ILE A 39 -17.05 -13.50 -3.22
C ILE A 39 -15.80 -12.62 -3.22
N LEU A 40 -15.00 -12.66 -4.29
CA LEU A 40 -13.83 -11.81 -4.45
C LEU A 40 -14.22 -10.32 -4.40
N ARG A 41 -15.26 -9.89 -5.14
CA ARG A 41 -15.72 -8.48 -5.11
C ARG A 41 -16.12 -8.00 -3.73
N PHE A 42 -16.69 -8.86 -2.90
CA PHE A 42 -17.07 -8.54 -1.51
C PHE A 42 -15.88 -8.55 -0.55
N LEU A 43 -14.89 -9.42 -0.77
CA LEU A 43 -13.74 -9.59 0.13
C LEU A 43 -12.56 -8.66 -0.18
N LEU A 44 -12.44 -8.13 -1.40
CA LEU A 44 -11.28 -7.30 -1.75
C LEU A 44 -11.18 -6.04 -0.86
N PRO A 45 -10.00 -5.73 -0.31
CA PRO A 45 -9.79 -4.50 0.43
C PRO A 45 -9.88 -3.26 -0.50
N PRO A 46 -10.19 -2.08 0.06
CA PRO A 46 -10.08 -0.84 -0.70
C PRO A 46 -8.64 -0.65 -1.20
N LYS A 47 -8.49 -0.11 -2.40
CA LYS A 47 -7.19 0.19 -2.99
C LYS A 47 -6.78 1.60 -2.58
N PHE A 48 -5.52 1.76 -2.22
CA PHE A 48 -4.94 3.07 -1.92
C PHE A 48 -3.76 3.33 -2.83
N SER A 49 -3.60 4.59 -3.19
CA SER A 49 -2.41 5.11 -3.86
C SER A 49 -2.10 6.48 -3.30
N VAL A 50 -0.83 6.85 -3.30
CA VAL A 50 -0.35 8.12 -2.75
C VAL A 50 0.39 8.89 -3.82
N GLN A 51 0.25 10.21 -3.77
CA GLN A 51 0.97 11.16 -4.59
C GLN A 51 1.61 12.19 -3.66
N VAL A 52 2.94 12.31 -3.67
CA VAL A 52 3.65 13.35 -2.92
C VAL A 52 3.74 14.58 -3.83
N VAL A 53 2.95 15.61 -3.51
CA VAL A 53 2.77 16.79 -4.35
C VAL A 53 3.93 17.76 -4.24
N GLY A 54 4.52 17.87 -3.05
CA GLY A 54 5.66 18.74 -2.81
C GLY A 54 6.17 18.64 -1.39
N ALA A 55 7.31 19.28 -1.15
CA ALA A 55 7.92 19.38 0.17
C ALA A 55 8.61 20.72 0.36
N THR A 56 8.61 21.21 1.59
CA THR A 56 9.32 22.42 2.01
C THR A 56 10.27 22.10 3.16
N GLY A 57 11.32 22.91 3.31
CA GLY A 57 12.31 22.73 4.38
C GLY A 57 13.34 21.63 4.13
N LEU A 58 13.47 21.18 2.87
CA LEU A 58 14.51 20.25 2.42
C LEU A 58 15.78 20.96 1.92
N GLU A 59 15.88 22.26 2.11
CA GLU A 59 17.05 23.03 1.68
C GLU A 59 18.25 22.76 2.59
N SER A 60 19.44 22.72 2.00
CA SER A 60 20.68 22.53 2.76
C SER A 60 20.95 23.78 3.58
N PRO A 61 21.01 23.69 4.92
CA PRO A 61 21.33 24.85 5.74
C PRO A 61 22.80 25.25 5.56
N PRO A 62 23.17 26.51 5.90
CA PRO A 62 24.55 26.97 5.85
C PRO A 62 25.52 26.05 6.63
N PRO A 63 26.83 26.04 6.30
CA PRO A 63 27.84 25.23 6.98
C PRO A 63 27.83 25.37 8.52
N ALA A 64 27.50 26.56 9.03
CA ALA A 64 27.38 26.84 10.47
C ALA A 64 26.20 26.12 11.17
N GLN A 65 25.29 25.48 10.42
CA GLN A 65 24.03 24.92 10.90
C GLN A 65 23.84 23.44 10.49
N HIS A 66 24.93 22.73 10.18
CA HIS A 66 24.85 21.30 9.82
C HIS A 66 24.23 20.42 10.91
N ASN A 67 24.33 20.84 12.18
CA ASN A 67 23.71 20.16 13.32
C ASN A 67 22.36 20.77 13.71
N ALA A 68 21.88 21.80 13.01
CA ALA A 68 20.59 22.40 13.31
C ALA A 68 19.48 21.39 12.98
N PRO A 69 18.39 21.35 13.75
CA PRO A 69 17.27 20.49 13.42
C PRO A 69 16.59 20.92 12.12
N VAL A 70 16.10 19.95 11.33
CA VAL A 70 15.36 20.24 10.09
C VAL A 70 13.87 20.32 10.40
N SER A 71 13.21 21.37 9.89
CA SER A 71 11.74 21.41 9.81
C SER A 71 11.35 20.98 8.40
N THR A 72 10.59 19.90 8.26
CA THR A 72 10.11 19.44 6.96
C THR A 72 8.59 19.48 6.90
N VAL A 73 8.04 19.78 5.72
CA VAL A 73 6.61 19.67 5.45
C VAL A 73 6.45 18.99 4.10
N PHE A 74 5.61 17.96 4.03
CA PHE A 74 5.26 17.21 2.84
C PHE A 74 3.77 17.35 2.58
N ASN A 75 3.44 17.82 1.38
CA ASN A 75 2.08 17.85 0.87
C ASN A 75 1.80 16.55 0.13
N ILE A 76 0.80 15.80 0.60
CA ILE A 76 0.52 14.45 0.12
C ILE A 76 -0.96 14.37 -0.27
N THR A 77 -1.25 13.70 -1.38
CA THR A 77 -2.61 13.34 -1.78
C THR A 77 -2.79 11.84 -1.66
N LEU A 78 -3.68 11.42 -0.77
CA LEU A 78 -4.12 10.04 -0.65
C LEU A 78 -5.32 9.80 -1.58
N HIS A 79 -5.19 8.84 -2.47
CA HIS A 79 -6.26 8.37 -3.33
C HIS A 79 -6.79 7.06 -2.76
N ALA A 80 -8.05 7.06 -2.33
CA ALA A 80 -8.74 5.89 -1.82
C ALA A 80 -9.82 5.45 -2.82
N ALA A 81 -9.73 4.22 -3.31
CA ALA A 81 -10.69 3.66 -4.25
C ALA A 81 -11.36 2.42 -3.64
N ASN A 82 -12.67 2.51 -3.46
CA ASN A 82 -13.47 1.42 -2.94
C ASN A 82 -14.18 0.69 -4.08
N ARG A 83 -13.89 -0.60 -4.24
CA ARG A 83 -14.54 -1.45 -5.26
C ARG A 83 -15.71 -2.26 -4.71
N ARG A 84 -15.98 -2.17 -3.39
CA ARG A 84 -17.07 -2.89 -2.75
C ARG A 84 -18.42 -2.25 -3.06
N SER A 85 -19.46 -3.05 -2.92
CA SER A 85 -20.87 -2.67 -2.95
C SER A 85 -21.37 -1.99 -1.66
N SER A 86 -20.47 -1.65 -0.74
CA SER A 86 -20.77 -0.90 0.48
C SER A 86 -19.71 0.18 0.70
N GLY A 87 -20.12 1.32 1.24
CA GLY A 87 -19.21 2.40 1.61
C GLY A 87 -18.25 2.01 2.74
N ARG A 88 -17.12 2.70 2.83
CA ARG A 88 -16.11 2.54 3.88
C ARG A 88 -15.81 3.91 4.49
N CYS A 89 -15.86 4.00 5.82
CA CYS A 89 -15.57 5.23 6.55
C CYS A 89 -14.44 5.03 7.56
N TYR A 90 -13.56 6.02 7.63
CA TYR A 90 -12.44 6.14 8.54
C TYR A 90 -12.65 7.39 9.40
N ARG A 91 -12.52 7.28 10.73
CA ARG A 91 -12.72 8.40 11.66
C ARG A 91 -11.50 9.31 11.70
N ASN A 92 -10.33 8.70 11.68
CA ASN A 92 -9.05 9.37 11.74
C ASN A 92 -7.99 8.42 11.17
N GLY A 93 -6.80 8.97 10.98
CA GLY A 93 -5.64 8.20 10.64
C GLY A 93 -4.36 8.95 10.97
N GLU A 94 -3.27 8.22 10.93
CA GLU A 94 -1.91 8.71 11.12
C GLU A 94 -1.13 8.47 9.84
N VAL A 95 -0.23 9.40 9.52
CA VAL A 95 0.72 9.27 8.43
C VAL A 95 2.12 9.48 8.97
N ALA A 96 3.07 8.70 8.49
CA ALA A 96 4.50 8.92 8.68
C ALA A 96 5.19 8.89 7.32
N VAL A 97 6.11 9.82 7.11
CA VAL A 97 6.98 9.86 5.93
C VAL A 97 8.37 9.48 6.38
N ARG A 98 8.94 8.47 5.73
CA ARG A 98 10.28 7.99 6.01
C ARG A 98 11.16 8.14 4.78
N TYR A 99 12.40 8.53 5.02
CA TYR A 99 13.46 8.58 4.00
C TYR A 99 14.65 7.78 4.51
N SER A 100 15.07 6.77 3.73
CA SER A 100 16.19 5.88 4.10
C SER A 100 16.06 5.29 5.52
N GLY A 101 14.83 4.94 5.92
CA GLY A 101 14.51 4.37 7.23
C GLY A 101 14.24 5.37 8.36
N TYR A 102 14.62 6.64 8.20
CA TYR A 102 14.39 7.71 9.19
C TYR A 102 13.03 8.35 9.00
N THR A 103 12.27 8.56 10.09
CA THR A 103 11.01 9.32 10.02
C THR A 103 11.34 10.81 9.90
N VAL A 104 10.97 11.39 8.77
CA VAL A 104 11.25 12.79 8.44
C VAL A 104 10.02 13.68 8.64
N ALA A 105 8.81 13.13 8.63
CA ALA A 105 7.58 13.86 8.92
C ALA A 105 6.49 12.95 9.48
N TRP A 106 5.57 13.53 10.25
CA TRP A 106 4.35 12.88 10.75
C TRP A 106 3.10 13.69 10.43
N GLY A 107 1.93 13.09 10.52
CA GLY A 107 0.69 13.82 10.29
C GLY A 107 -0.53 13.00 10.66
N ARG A 108 -1.70 13.64 10.48
CA ARG A 108 -2.99 12.99 10.72
C ARG A 108 -3.90 13.20 9.52
N THR A 109 -4.76 12.22 9.28
CA THR A 109 -5.81 12.31 8.27
C THR A 109 -7.13 12.74 8.90
N MET A 110 -7.89 13.55 8.18
CA MET A 110 -9.27 13.89 8.57
C MET A 110 -10.20 12.68 8.43
N ALA A 111 -11.34 12.72 9.11
CA ALA A 111 -12.40 11.75 8.92
C ALA A 111 -12.86 11.74 7.46
N PHE A 112 -13.02 10.56 6.88
CA PHE A 112 -13.50 10.45 5.51
C PHE A 112 -14.23 9.15 5.21
N CYS A 113 -15.11 9.23 4.23
CA CYS A 113 -15.80 8.08 3.67
C CYS A 113 -15.53 7.97 2.18
N VAL A 114 -15.44 6.74 1.70
CA VAL A 114 -15.43 6.37 0.29
C VAL A 114 -16.70 5.58 0.02
N GLY A 115 -17.55 6.09 -0.89
CA GLY A 115 -18.82 5.47 -1.24
C GLY A 115 -18.68 4.08 -1.88
N GLU A 116 -19.81 3.44 -2.16
CA GLU A 116 -19.85 2.23 -2.99
C GLU A 116 -19.24 2.52 -4.37
N LYS A 117 -18.35 1.63 -4.85
CA LYS A 117 -17.72 1.71 -6.18
C LYS A 117 -17.14 3.09 -6.52
N ALA A 118 -16.77 3.86 -5.50
CA ALA A 118 -16.34 5.24 -5.63
C ALA A 118 -14.84 5.40 -5.37
N ALA A 119 -14.29 6.52 -5.81
CA ALA A 119 -12.94 6.96 -5.47
C ALA A 119 -13.00 8.34 -4.79
N ARG A 120 -12.06 8.59 -3.89
CA ARG A 120 -11.91 9.87 -3.19
C ARG A 120 -10.45 10.25 -3.09
N GLN A 121 -10.17 11.53 -3.29
CA GLN A 121 -8.86 12.12 -3.07
C GLN A 121 -8.88 12.92 -1.77
N LEU A 122 -7.82 12.78 -0.99
CA LEU A 122 -7.67 13.40 0.32
C LEU A 122 -6.32 14.09 0.41
N PRO A 123 -6.29 15.43 0.41
CA PRO A 123 -5.08 16.15 0.75
C PRO A 123 -4.77 15.91 2.23
N LEU A 124 -3.51 15.62 2.53
CA LEU A 124 -2.98 15.49 3.87
C LEU A 124 -1.58 16.10 3.92
N VAL A 125 -1.26 16.69 5.07
CA VAL A 125 0.04 17.32 5.30
C VAL A 125 0.74 16.54 6.38
N ALA A 126 1.95 16.10 6.08
CA ALA A 126 2.87 15.56 7.07
C ALA A 126 3.95 16.61 7.31
N TRP A 127 4.26 16.91 8.56
CA TRP A 127 5.31 17.85 8.92
C TRP A 127 6.15 17.30 10.06
N ALA A 128 7.31 17.85 10.31
CA ALA A 128 8.01 17.65 11.56
C ALA A 128 8.90 18.85 11.81
N ASP A 129 8.93 19.29 13.05
CA ASP A 129 9.90 20.27 13.52
C ASP A 129 10.95 19.53 14.33
N GLY A 130 12.21 19.93 14.16
CA GLY A 130 13.24 19.40 15.04
C GLY A 130 13.88 18.08 14.60
N VAL A 131 13.72 17.63 13.35
CA VAL A 131 14.25 16.32 12.95
C VAL A 131 15.78 16.38 12.85
N CYS A 132 16.45 15.67 13.76
CA CYS A 132 17.90 15.51 13.76
C CYS A 132 18.29 14.40 12.76
N LEU A 133 18.56 14.78 11.53
CA LEU A 133 19.18 13.90 10.53
C LEU A 133 20.69 14.12 10.49
N PRO A 134 21.49 13.05 10.30
CA PRO A 134 22.91 13.18 9.96
C PRO A 134 23.08 14.12 8.76
N SER A 135 24.12 14.95 8.75
CA SER A 135 24.38 15.93 7.69
C SER A 135 24.42 15.29 6.30
N SER A 136 25.12 14.16 6.17
CA SER A 136 25.20 13.39 4.93
C SER A 136 23.83 12.91 4.43
N LEU A 137 22.95 12.47 5.33
CA LEU A 137 21.61 12.01 4.97
C LEU A 137 20.71 13.18 4.54
N ARG A 138 20.85 14.32 5.22
CA ARG A 138 20.11 15.55 4.91
C ARG A 138 20.50 16.11 3.55
N GLU A 139 21.80 16.22 3.28
CA GLU A 139 22.31 16.66 1.98
C GLU A 139 21.88 15.72 0.86
N ARG A 140 21.94 14.41 1.10
CA ARG A 140 21.46 13.40 0.15
C ARG A 140 19.97 13.54 -0.12
N MET A 141 19.15 13.70 0.93
CA MET A 141 17.71 13.91 0.78
C MET A 141 17.41 15.17 -0.04
N ALA A 142 18.14 16.26 0.21
CA ALA A 142 18.01 17.50 -0.54
C ALA A 142 18.44 17.34 -2.01
N ALA A 143 19.49 16.57 -2.28
CA ALA A 143 19.97 16.28 -3.62
C ALA A 143 18.98 15.38 -4.40
N ASP A 144 18.55 14.28 -3.78
CA ASP A 144 17.57 13.34 -4.36
C ASP A 144 16.25 14.05 -4.63
N TRP A 145 15.81 14.94 -3.74
CA TRP A 145 14.60 15.72 -3.94
C TRP A 145 14.73 16.68 -5.13
N ARG A 146 15.86 17.35 -5.29
CA ARG A 146 16.10 18.22 -6.47
C ARG A 146 16.18 17.41 -7.77
N ALA A 147 16.79 16.23 -7.71
CA ALA A 147 16.90 15.31 -8.85
C ALA A 147 15.57 14.62 -9.21
N GLY A 148 14.57 14.66 -8.33
CA GLY A 148 13.31 13.93 -8.49
C GLY A 148 13.43 12.42 -8.31
N THR A 149 14.42 12.00 -7.52
CA THR A 149 14.74 10.61 -7.20
C THR A 149 14.61 10.31 -5.72
N ALA A 150 13.93 11.18 -4.95
CA ALA A 150 13.73 10.95 -3.52
C ALA A 150 12.76 9.79 -3.30
N GLU A 151 13.29 8.66 -2.82
CA GLU A 151 12.49 7.50 -2.43
C GLU A 151 11.95 7.71 -1.00
N LEU A 152 10.65 7.94 -0.92
CA LEU A 152 9.92 8.13 0.33
C LEU A 152 9.02 6.92 0.62
N GLU A 153 9.08 6.43 1.85
CA GLU A 153 8.14 5.46 2.36
C GLU A 153 7.05 6.21 3.13
N VAL A 154 5.83 6.18 2.59
CA VAL A 154 4.65 6.80 3.21
C VAL A 154 3.83 5.69 3.86
N ASP A 155 3.85 5.68 5.18
CA ASP A 155 3.12 4.72 6.00
C ASP A 155 1.86 5.39 6.56
N LEU A 156 0.69 4.77 6.36
CA LEU A 156 -0.59 5.24 6.88
C LEU A 156 -1.24 4.20 7.78
N ARG A 157 -1.85 4.68 8.86
CA ARG A 157 -2.74 3.91 9.74
C ARG A 157 -4.12 4.55 9.69
N LEU A 158 -5.12 3.82 9.23
CA LEU A 158 -6.49 4.32 9.16
C LEU A 158 -7.39 3.57 10.13
N PHE A 159 -8.08 4.32 11.00
CA PHE A 159 -8.96 3.77 12.03
C PHE A 159 -10.42 3.79 11.58
N ARG A 160 -11.09 2.64 11.65
CA ARG A 160 -12.48 2.48 11.20
C ARG A 160 -13.47 2.96 12.26
N GLY A 161 -14.57 3.55 11.79
CA GLY A 161 -15.50 4.27 12.64
C GLY A 161 -16.66 3.54 13.31
N ASN A 162 -16.92 2.25 13.10
CA ASN A 162 -18.20 1.69 13.54
C ASN A 162 -18.21 0.24 14.04
N ASP A 163 -17.03 -0.38 14.19
CA ASP A 163 -16.97 -1.85 14.27
C ASP A 163 -16.39 -2.36 15.60
N GLY A 164 -15.93 -1.49 16.49
CA GLY A 164 -15.11 -1.92 17.64
C GLY A 164 -13.77 -2.59 17.24
N SER A 165 -13.45 -2.61 15.94
CA SER A 165 -12.18 -3.09 15.40
C SER A 165 -11.07 -2.14 15.84
N VAL A 166 -10.34 -2.58 16.87
CA VAL A 166 -9.14 -1.91 17.41
C VAL A 166 -8.01 -1.91 16.38
N THR A 167 -8.06 -2.80 15.40
CA THR A 167 -7.03 -2.99 14.38
C THR A 167 -7.12 -1.94 13.26
N PRO A 168 -6.19 -0.96 13.19
CA PRO A 168 -6.16 -0.04 12.07
C PRO A 168 -5.81 -0.76 10.77
N ALA A 169 -6.28 -0.21 9.64
CA ALA A 169 -5.78 -0.60 8.34
C ALA A 169 -4.40 0.02 8.13
N TRP A 170 -3.39 -0.80 7.91
CA TRP A 170 -2.03 -0.38 7.64
C TRP A 170 -1.78 -0.34 6.15
N ILE A 171 -1.15 0.74 5.70
CA ILE A 171 -0.91 1.01 4.29
C ILE A 171 0.51 1.51 4.17
N SER A 172 1.31 0.92 3.27
CA SER A 172 2.65 1.41 2.97
C SER A 172 2.81 1.66 1.48
N CYS A 173 3.40 2.80 1.13
CA CYS A 173 3.59 3.24 -0.24
C CYS A 173 5.05 3.68 -0.44
N LYS A 174 5.72 3.15 -1.45
CA LYS A 174 7.08 3.57 -1.83
C LYS A 174 7.02 4.60 -2.95
N ALA A 175 6.87 5.87 -2.60
CA ALA A 175 6.72 6.95 -3.57
C ALA A 175 8.08 7.53 -3.96
N THR A 176 8.30 7.71 -5.26
CA THR A 176 9.40 8.54 -5.76
C THR A 176 8.89 9.97 -5.94
N ALA A 177 9.60 10.95 -5.39
CA ALA A 177 9.17 12.33 -5.35
C ALA A 177 10.31 13.32 -5.64
N GLY A 178 9.92 14.58 -5.86
CA GLY A 178 10.82 15.69 -6.12
C GLY A 178 10.95 16.05 -7.61
N GLY A 179 11.83 17.02 -7.89
CA GLY A 179 12.06 17.56 -9.22
C GLY A 179 10.90 18.38 -9.78
N ALA A 180 11.03 18.82 -11.03
CA ALA A 180 9.99 19.59 -11.73
C ALA A 180 8.94 18.70 -12.43
N LYS A 181 9.08 17.37 -12.33
CA LYS A 181 8.20 16.41 -13.00
C LYS A 181 6.86 16.32 -12.26
N PRO A 182 5.71 16.19 -12.96
CA PRO A 182 4.44 15.99 -12.29
C PRO A 182 4.51 14.77 -11.36
N PRO A 183 4.00 14.88 -10.13
CA PRO A 183 4.14 13.84 -9.14
C PRO A 183 3.38 12.58 -9.59
N GLY A 184 4.06 11.43 -9.58
CA GLY A 184 3.46 10.15 -9.94
C GLY A 184 2.48 9.66 -8.89
N VAL A 185 1.39 9.00 -9.33
CA VAL A 185 0.47 8.31 -8.41
C VAL A 185 1.02 6.90 -8.19
N THR A 186 1.43 6.61 -6.96
CA THR A 186 2.05 5.33 -6.60
C THR A 186 1.07 4.42 -5.87
N PRO A 187 0.84 3.18 -6.34
CA PRO A 187 0.00 2.22 -5.63
C PRO A 187 0.60 1.83 -4.28
N CYS A 188 -0.27 1.62 -3.29
CA CYS A 188 0.12 1.23 -1.94
C CYS A 188 -0.26 -0.23 -1.65
N THR A 189 0.51 -0.85 -0.77
CA THR A 189 0.22 -2.17 -0.22
C THR A 189 -0.64 -2.01 1.04
N THR A 190 -1.78 -2.69 1.08
CA THR A 190 -2.67 -2.72 2.25
C THR A 190 -2.44 -3.99 3.06
N PHE A 191 -2.06 -3.84 4.32
CA PHE A 191 -1.90 -4.95 5.25
C PHE A 191 -3.18 -5.04 6.10
N ALA A 192 -4.09 -5.90 5.66
CA ALA A 192 -5.28 -6.25 6.41
C ALA A 192 -4.98 -7.54 7.19
N SER A 193 -4.83 -7.44 8.50
CA SER A 193 -4.63 -8.53 9.48
C SER A 193 -3.31 -9.33 9.41
N GLN A 194 -2.55 -9.23 10.52
CA GLN A 194 -1.45 -10.10 10.98
C GLN A 194 -0.20 -10.24 10.08
N ASN A 195 0.86 -9.49 10.40
CA ASN A 195 2.24 -9.95 10.56
C ASN A 195 3.10 -8.73 10.98
N TRP A 196 3.40 -8.68 12.28
CA TRP A 196 3.85 -7.49 13.01
C TRP A 196 5.30 -7.57 13.51
N ALA A 197 6.12 -8.47 12.98
CA ALA A 197 7.51 -8.58 13.39
C ALA A 197 8.42 -8.71 12.17
N SER A 198 8.97 -7.59 11.70
CA SER A 198 10.33 -7.55 11.10
C SER A 198 10.95 -6.15 11.06
N ASP A 199 10.22 -5.05 10.77
CA ASP A 199 10.95 -3.85 10.29
C ASP A 199 10.81 -2.54 11.07
N ILE A 200 10.15 -2.50 12.24
CA ILE A 200 9.94 -1.23 12.96
C ILE A 200 10.06 -1.39 14.48
N ALA A 201 11.26 -1.69 14.96
CA ALA A 201 11.72 -1.22 16.27
C ALA A 201 13.24 -1.04 16.22
N PRO A 202 13.79 0.16 16.45
CA PRO A 202 15.21 0.26 16.78
C PRO A 202 15.45 -0.46 18.11
N ALA A 203 16.56 -1.19 18.22
CA ALA A 203 16.88 -2.15 19.28
C ALA A 203 16.86 -1.61 20.73
N TRP A 204 16.65 -0.32 20.94
CA TRP A 204 16.73 0.33 22.25
C TRP A 204 15.41 0.37 23.05
N MET A 205 14.27 -0.05 22.49
CA MET A 205 12.99 -0.12 23.24
C MET A 205 12.71 -1.47 23.94
N GLN A 206 13.70 -2.36 24.06
CA GLN A 206 13.55 -3.64 24.78
C GLN A 206 13.91 -3.56 26.29
N TYR A 207 14.20 -2.35 26.81
CA TYR A 207 14.65 -2.16 28.18
C TYR A 207 13.85 -1.11 28.97
N PHE A 208 12.54 -0.98 28.69
CA PHE A 208 11.58 -0.33 29.58
C PHE A 208 10.26 -1.10 29.60
#